data_AF-A0A536Z339-F1
#
_entry.id   AF-A0A536Z339-F1
#
_cell.length_a   1.000
_cell.length_b   1.000
_cell.length_c   1.000
_cell.angle_alpha   90.00
_cell.angle_beta   90.00
_cell.angle_gamma   90.00
#
_symmetry.space_group_name_H-M   'P 1'
#
loop_
_entity.id
_entity.type
_entity.pdbx_description
1 polymer ?
#
loop_
_entity_poly.entity_id
_entity_poly.type
_entity_poly.pdbx_seq_one_letter_code
_entity_poly.pdbx_strand_id
1 'polypeptide(L)'
;MTLRYLLVAAILQLATGWAQACLFTRNVQPERWYDWASALFSGEVTKVEQDRQKSLDIITVRVVETFKGPAGDIATVQIPTRLRAACGLDLPAVGAQVLVALNPGNDSAW
;
A
#
# COMPACT_ATOMS: atom_id res chain seq x y z
N MET A 1 2.29 -42.81 -1.10
CA MET A 1 2.82 -41.78 -2.01
C MET A 1 2.17 -40.40 -1.84
N THR A 2 1.15 -40.23 -1.01
CA THR A 2 0.34 -39.00 -0.86
C THR A 2 0.90 -37.97 0.14
N LEU A 3 1.63 -38.41 1.17
CA LEU A 3 2.13 -37.51 2.23
C LEU A 3 3.20 -36.52 1.75
N ARG A 4 4.06 -36.94 0.80
CA ARG A 4 5.10 -36.08 0.20
C ARG A 4 4.50 -34.95 -0.64
N TYR A 5 3.42 -35.20 -1.38
CA TYR A 5 2.76 -34.17 -2.18
C TYR A 5 2.00 -33.17 -1.31
N LEU A 6 1.37 -33.61 -0.22
CA LEU A 6 0.72 -32.70 0.73
C LEU A 6 1.72 -31.75 1.39
N LEU A 7 2.91 -32.23 1.74
CA LEU A 7 3.98 -31.41 2.31
C LEU A 7 4.51 -30.38 1.31
N VAL A 8 4.73 -30.78 0.05
CA VAL A 8 5.17 -29.85 -1.00
C VAL A 8 4.09 -28.81 -1.29
N ALA A 9 2.82 -29.19 -1.35
CA ALA A 9 1.71 -28.26 -1.55
C ALA A 9 1.59 -27.25 -0.40
N ALA A 10 1.73 -27.70 0.85
CA ALA A 10 1.71 -26.83 2.03
C ALA A 10 2.88 -25.83 2.02
N ILE A 11 4.10 -26.28 1.69
CA ILE A 11 5.28 -25.41 1.59
C ILE A 11 5.10 -24.38 0.46
N LEU A 12 4.55 -24.79 -0.68
CA LEU A 12 4.33 -23.88 -1.81
C LEU A 12 3.28 -22.82 -1.48
N GLN A 13 2.19 -23.18 -0.79
CA GLN A 13 1.17 -22.23 -0.33
C GLN A 13 1.70 -21.22 0.69
N LEU A 14 2.62 -21.65 1.57
CA LEU A 14 3.28 -20.77 2.53
C LEU A 14 4.28 -19.81 1.84
N ALA A 15 4.95 -20.26 0.77
CA ALA A 15 5.96 -19.47 0.07
C ALA A 15 5.39 -18.43 -0.90
N THR A 16 4.22 -18.66 -1.48
CA THR A 16 3.68 -17.79 -2.55
C THR A 16 2.76 -16.66 -2.08
N GLY A 17 2.11 -16.79 -0.91
CA GLY A 17 1.09 -15.82 -0.49
C GLY A 17 1.61 -14.45 -0.05
N TRP A 18 2.89 -14.32 0.31
CA TRP A 18 3.40 -13.16 1.08
C TRP A 18 4.29 -12.24 0.26
N ALA A 19 5.17 -12.81 -0.58
CA ALA A 19 6.13 -12.04 -1.37
C ALA A 19 5.46 -11.24 -2.51
N GLN A 20 4.30 -11.72 -3.02
CA GLN A 20 3.64 -11.08 -4.15
C GLN A 20 3.04 -9.70 -3.81
N ALA A 21 2.58 -9.52 -2.56
CA ALA A 21 1.97 -8.26 -2.14
C ALA A 21 2.97 -7.09 -2.14
N CYS A 22 4.26 -7.37 -1.87
CA CYS A 22 5.30 -6.35 -1.81
C CYS A 22 5.85 -5.95 -3.19
N LEU A 23 5.63 -6.77 -4.22
CA LEU A 23 6.01 -6.43 -5.58
C LEU A 23 5.29 -5.16 -6.05
N PHE A 24 4.03 -4.98 -5.67
CA PHE A 24 3.23 -3.82 -6.04
C PHE A 24 3.65 -2.56 -5.29
N THR A 25 3.96 -2.70 -4.01
CA THR A 25 4.30 -1.57 -3.16
C THR A 25 5.71 -1.01 -3.43
N ARG A 26 6.66 -1.84 -3.89
CA ARG A 26 8.09 -1.43 -3.96
C ARG A 26 8.72 -1.44 -5.35
N ASN A 27 8.11 -2.05 -6.36
CA ASN A 27 8.80 -2.20 -7.66
C ASN A 27 8.46 -1.12 -8.69
N VAL A 28 7.52 -0.22 -8.41
CA VAL A 28 7.27 0.91 -9.32
C VAL A 28 8.33 1.98 -9.05
N GLN A 29 9.23 2.18 -10.02
CA GLN A 29 10.26 3.21 -9.95
C GLN A 29 9.61 4.61 -9.94
N PRO A 30 10.13 5.58 -9.17
CA PRO A 30 9.55 6.93 -9.07
C PRO A 30 9.32 7.61 -10.42
N GLU A 31 10.22 7.42 -11.38
CA GLU A 31 10.08 7.94 -12.76
C GLU A 31 8.83 7.43 -13.51
N ARG A 32 8.24 6.30 -13.08
CA ARG A 32 7.05 5.70 -13.69
C ARG A 32 5.77 5.96 -12.90
N TRP A 33 5.84 6.64 -11.76
CA TRP A 33 4.67 6.85 -10.89
C TRP A 33 3.57 7.64 -11.57
N TYR A 34 3.93 8.66 -12.36
CA TYR A 34 2.95 9.46 -13.09
C TYR A 34 2.12 8.62 -14.07
N ASP A 35 2.78 7.70 -14.80
CA ASP A 35 2.09 6.84 -15.76
C ASP A 35 1.29 5.75 -15.05
N TRP A 36 1.88 5.11 -14.04
CA TRP A 36 1.28 3.97 -13.33
C TRP A 36 0.09 4.34 -12.43
N ALA A 37 0.17 5.47 -11.72
CA ALA A 37 -0.82 5.81 -10.71
C ALA A 37 -2.14 6.28 -11.33
N SER A 38 -3.27 5.96 -10.70
CA SER A 38 -4.56 6.60 -11.02
C SER A 38 -4.76 7.90 -10.23
N ALA A 39 -4.08 8.06 -9.10
CA ALA A 39 -4.01 9.29 -8.33
C ALA A 39 -2.57 9.57 -7.91
N LEU A 40 -2.11 10.81 -8.12
CA LEU A 40 -0.79 11.30 -7.71
C LEU A 40 -0.92 12.69 -7.11
N PHE A 41 -0.56 12.85 -5.86
CA PHE A 41 -0.66 14.13 -5.14
C PHE A 41 0.41 14.26 -4.06
N SER A 42 0.79 15.49 -3.73
CA SER A 42 1.61 15.81 -2.57
C SER A 42 0.74 16.36 -1.43
N GLY A 43 1.21 16.20 -0.21
CA GLY A 43 0.52 16.77 0.94
C GLY A 43 1.20 16.52 2.26
N GLU A 44 0.58 17.04 3.32
CA GLU A 44 1.03 16.89 4.69
C GLU A 44 0.19 15.84 5.42
N VAL A 45 0.84 14.92 6.12
CA VAL A 45 0.14 13.93 6.95
C VAL A 45 -0.43 14.63 8.18
N THR A 46 -1.75 14.64 8.32
CA THR A 46 -2.46 15.27 9.44
C THR A 46 -2.89 14.27 10.51
N LYS A 47 -3.02 12.99 10.14
CA LYS A 47 -3.45 11.94 11.06
C LYS A 47 -2.96 10.57 10.61
N VAL A 48 -2.60 9.74 11.58
CA VAL A 48 -2.30 8.31 11.36
C VAL A 48 -3.07 7.52 12.41
N GLU A 49 -3.92 6.62 11.96
CA GLU A 49 -4.78 5.76 12.79
C GLU A 49 -4.66 4.31 12.37
N GLN A 50 -5.06 3.40 13.25
CA GLN A 50 -5.17 1.99 12.94
C GLN A 50 -6.58 1.49 13.23
N ASP A 51 -7.27 1.03 12.20
CA ASP A 51 -8.52 0.27 12.35
C ASP A 51 -8.17 -1.18 12.67
N ARG A 52 -8.27 -1.55 13.95
CA ARG A 52 -7.98 -2.90 14.42
C ARG A 52 -9.03 -3.93 14.01
N GLN A 53 -10.25 -3.51 13.69
CA GLN A 53 -11.29 -4.44 13.23
C GLN A 53 -11.01 -4.87 11.79
N LYS A 54 -10.55 -3.93 10.95
CA LYS A 54 -10.24 -4.19 9.53
C LYS A 54 -8.76 -4.49 9.25
N SER A 55 -7.90 -4.36 10.26
CA SER A 55 -6.44 -4.47 10.12
C SER A 55 -5.88 -3.53 9.05
N LEU A 56 -6.31 -2.26 9.12
CA LEU A 56 -5.90 -1.18 8.21
C LEU A 56 -5.18 -0.08 8.98
N ASP A 57 -4.13 0.45 8.38
CA ASP A 57 -3.51 1.71 8.73
C ASP A 57 -4.15 2.80 7.87
N ILE A 58 -4.71 3.82 8.52
CA ILE A 58 -5.44 4.92 7.89
C ILE A 58 -4.60 6.19 8.05
N ILE A 59 -4.18 6.75 6.93
CA ILE A 59 -3.37 7.96 6.87
C ILE A 59 -4.21 9.07 6.26
N THR A 60 -4.46 10.13 7.02
CA THR A 60 -5.12 11.34 6.51
C THR A 60 -4.06 12.33 6.06
N VAL A 61 -4.19 12.81 4.83
CA VAL A 61 -3.27 13.74 4.18
C VAL A 61 -4.05 14.99 3.79
N ARG A 62 -3.56 16.16 4.21
CA ARG A 62 -3.99 17.43 3.64
C ARG A 62 -3.27 17.62 2.32
N VAL A 63 -4.03 17.65 1.23
CA VAL A 63 -3.46 17.76 -0.11
C VAL A 63 -2.96 19.18 -0.32
N VAL A 64 -1.72 19.30 -0.81
CA VAL A 64 -1.08 20.56 -1.18
C VAL A 64 -1.16 20.76 -2.69
N GLU A 65 -0.88 19.70 -3.45
CA GLU A 65 -0.92 19.72 -4.91
C GLU A 65 -1.37 18.37 -5.47
N THR A 66 -2.29 18.40 -6.45
CA THR A 66 -2.71 17.21 -7.20
C THR A 66 -2.06 17.22 -8.58
N PHE A 67 -1.25 16.21 -8.87
CA PHE A 67 -0.61 16.02 -10.18
C PHE A 67 -1.45 15.14 -11.12
N LYS A 68 -2.23 14.19 -10.58
CA LYS A 68 -3.10 13.28 -11.33
C LYS A 68 -4.29 12.80 -10.49
N GLY A 69 -5.44 12.60 -11.13
CA GLY A 69 -6.65 12.10 -10.48
C GLY A 69 -7.56 13.23 -9.98
N PRO A 70 -8.59 12.92 -9.18
CA PRO A 70 -9.52 13.92 -8.67
C PRO A 70 -8.84 14.88 -7.69
N ALA A 71 -9.15 16.17 -7.82
CA ALA A 71 -8.73 17.18 -6.86
C ALA A 71 -9.53 17.05 -5.55
N GLY A 72 -8.91 17.45 -4.44
CA GLY A 72 -9.56 17.54 -3.14
C GLY A 72 -8.59 18.05 -2.08
N ASP A 73 -9.12 18.60 -1.00
CA ASP A 73 -8.31 19.22 0.07
C ASP A 73 -7.76 18.19 1.08
N ILE A 74 -8.42 17.03 1.16
CA ILE A 74 -8.10 15.95 2.11
C ILE A 74 -8.19 14.62 1.37
N ALA A 75 -7.15 13.80 1.53
CA ALA A 75 -7.11 12.43 1.07
C ALA A 75 -6.96 11.46 2.26
N THR A 76 -7.61 10.31 2.15
CA THR A 76 -7.47 9.21 3.11
C THR A 76 -6.85 8.02 2.41
N VAL A 77 -5.65 7.64 2.83
CA VAL A 77 -4.93 6.47 2.32
C VAL A 77 -5.11 5.33 3.30
N GLN A 78 -5.55 4.18 2.80
CA GLN A 78 -5.74 2.97 3.60
C GLN A 78 -4.72 1.93 3.16
N ILE A 79 -3.91 1.46 4.11
CA ILE A 79 -2.87 0.47 3.86
C ILE A 79 -3.15 -0.73 4.76
N PRO A 80 -3.30 -1.95 4.23
CA PRO A 80 -3.39 -3.13 5.07
C PRO A 80 -2.18 -3.24 6.01
N THR A 81 -2.42 -3.32 7.31
CA THR A 81 -1.36 -3.32 8.35
C THR A 81 -0.32 -4.43 8.10
N ARG A 82 -0.74 -5.54 7.48
CA ARG A 82 0.16 -6.64 7.09
C ARG A 82 1.27 -6.23 6.12
N LEU A 83 1.05 -5.24 5.25
CA LEU A 83 2.06 -4.75 4.31
C LEU A 83 3.19 -4.02 5.03
N ARG A 84 2.93 -3.46 6.20
CA ARG A 84 3.95 -2.82 7.06
C ARG A 84 5.05 -3.81 7.42
N ALA A 85 4.64 -4.93 8.03
CA ALA A 85 5.56 -5.98 8.47
C ALA A 85 6.15 -6.78 7.30
N ALA A 86 5.34 -7.11 6.30
CA ALA A 86 5.78 -7.95 5.18
C ALA A 86 6.66 -7.21 4.17
N CYS A 87 6.39 -5.92 3.93
CA CYS A 87 7.04 -5.14 2.87
C CYS A 87 8.01 -4.08 3.39
N GLY A 88 8.12 -3.89 4.71
CA GLY A 88 8.95 -2.83 5.29
C GLY A 88 8.47 -1.44 4.90
N LEU A 89 7.14 -1.25 4.89
CA LEU A 89 6.52 0.05 4.72
C LEU A 89 6.48 0.76 6.07
N ASP A 90 7.25 1.82 6.24
CA ASP A 90 7.14 2.64 7.43
C ASP A 90 5.96 3.60 7.34
N LEU A 91 5.24 3.77 8.44
CA LEU A 91 4.18 4.77 8.52
C LEU A 91 4.82 6.16 8.66
N PRO A 92 4.38 7.15 7.87
CA PRO A 92 4.87 8.51 8.01
C PRO A 92 4.44 9.11 9.36
N ALA A 93 5.22 10.04 9.89
CA ALA A 93 4.83 10.81 11.07
C ALA A 93 3.78 11.88 10.70
N VAL A 94 2.97 12.29 11.68
CA VAL A 94 2.13 13.50 11.54
C VAL A 94 3.04 14.72 11.33
N GLY A 95 2.68 15.57 10.36
CA GLY A 95 3.49 16.70 9.89
C GLY A 95 4.47 16.36 8.76
N ALA A 96 4.61 15.08 8.40
CA ALA A 96 5.47 14.69 7.29
C ALA A 96 4.89 15.16 5.94
N GLN A 97 5.77 15.70 5.08
CA GLN A 97 5.45 15.95 3.68
C GLN A 97 5.62 14.65 2.89
N VAL A 98 4.59 14.27 2.15
CA VAL A 98 4.53 13.02 1.41
C VAL A 98 4.15 13.26 -0.05
N LEU A 99 4.68 12.41 -0.92
CA LEU A 99 4.20 12.22 -2.28
C LEU A 99 3.47 10.89 -2.33
N VAL A 100 2.20 10.91 -2.71
CA VAL A 100 1.32 9.74 -2.70
C VAL A 100 0.98 9.36 -4.14
N ALA A 101 1.38 8.17 -4.54
CA ALA A 101 1.03 7.54 -5.81
C ALA A 101 0.17 6.30 -5.53
N LEU A 102 -1.06 6.25 -6.05
CA LEU A 102 -2.00 5.17 -5.79
C LEU A 102 -2.59 4.63 -7.09
N ASN A 103 -2.71 3.31 -7.18
CA ASN A 103 -3.46 2.65 -8.24
C ASN A 103 -4.50 1.69 -7.64
N PRO A 104 -5.79 2.12 -7.52
CA PRO A 104 -6.84 1.28 -6.94
C PRO A 104 -7.12 0.00 -7.77
N GLY A 105 -6.72 -0.05 -9.05
CA GLY A 105 -6.84 -1.26 -9.87
C GLY A 105 -5.78 -2.33 -9.57
N ASN A 106 -4.75 -2.00 -8.79
CA ASN A 106 -3.60 -2.87 -8.52
C ASN A 106 -3.33 -3.04 -7.01
N ASP A 107 -3.67 -2.03 -6.20
CA ASP A 107 -3.48 -2.03 -4.73
C ASP A 107 -4.74 -2.46 -3.95
N SER A 108 -5.83 -2.79 -4.65
CA SER A 108 -7.04 -3.35 -4.05
C SER A 108 -7.64 -4.47 -4.90
N ALA A 109 -7.00 -5.62 -4.88
CA ALA A 109 -7.68 -6.89 -5.07
C ALA A 109 -7.46 -7.73 -3.80
N TRP A 110 -8.44 -7.69 -2.91
CA TRP A 110 -8.67 -8.75 -1.94
C TRP A 110 -9.40 -9.90 -2.62
#